data_AF-A0A2N9N7J6-F1
#
_entry.id   AF-A0A2N9N7J6-F1
#
_cell.length_a   1.000
_cell.length_b   1.000
_cell.length_c   1.000
_cell.angle_alpha   90.00
_cell.angle_beta   90.00
_cell.angle_gamma   90.00
#
_symmetry.space_group_name_H-M   'P 1'
#
loop_
_entity.id
_entity.type
_entity.pdbx_description
1 polymer ?
#
loop_
_entity_poly.entity_id
_entity_poly.type
_entity_poly.pdbx_seq_one_letter_code
_entity_poly.pdbx_strand_id
1 'polypeptide(L)'
;MKASGGKVAYAEGNLDFLVAYIVPENAWYVLPIAAIGGRASLWFYPHQESKARFEKYREAWCLMACQRDGDCNPGISLRTDCKARAAGICPAIGDQAGKTTGADV
;
A
#
# COMPACT_ATOMS: atom_id res chain seq x y z
N MET A 1 -20.31 34.29 -4.04
CA MET A 1 -19.60 33.85 -2.81
C MET A 1 -18.53 32.85 -3.23
N LYS A 2 -17.25 33.16 -3.04
CA LYS A 2 -16.13 32.30 -3.44
C LYS A 2 -15.61 31.63 -2.16
N ALA A 3 -16.01 30.38 -1.92
CA ALA A 3 -15.47 29.61 -0.82
C ALA A 3 -14.06 29.14 -1.19
N SER A 4 -13.03 29.89 -0.78
CA SER A 4 -11.66 29.37 -0.73
C SER A 4 -11.54 28.49 0.51
N GLY A 5 -12.13 27.30 0.46
CA GLY A 5 -11.84 26.27 1.46
C GLY A 5 -10.36 25.98 1.38
N GLY A 6 -9.60 26.42 2.39
CA GLY A 6 -8.17 26.14 2.47
C GLY A 6 -7.95 24.64 2.36
N LYS A 7 -7.15 24.23 1.38
CA LYS A 7 -6.75 22.82 1.25
C LYS A 7 -5.86 22.51 2.46
N VAL A 8 -6.42 21.92 3.49
CA VAL A 8 -5.64 21.38 4.60
C VAL A 8 -4.92 20.15 4.05
N ALA A 9 -3.61 20.24 3.91
CA ALA A 9 -2.79 19.08 3.61
C ALA A 9 -2.89 18.10 4.78
N TYR A 10 -3.07 16.82 4.49
CA TYR A 10 -2.92 15.79 5.52
C TYR A 10 -1.52 15.90 6.12
N ALA A 11 -1.43 15.89 7.46
CA ALA A 11 -0.14 15.93 8.14
C ALA A 11 0.69 14.70 7.77
N GLU A 12 2.02 14.87 7.79
CA GLU A 12 2.94 13.76 7.61
C GLU A 12 2.64 12.69 8.68
N GLY A 13 2.30 11.48 8.24
CA GLY A 13 1.93 10.36 9.12
C GLY A 13 0.43 10.08 9.25
N ASN A 14 -0.46 10.93 8.71
CA ASN A 14 -1.90 10.66 8.76
C ASN A 14 -2.39 9.63 7.73
N LEU A 15 -1.59 9.38 6.69
CA LEU A 15 -1.95 8.48 5.60
C LEU A 15 -0.81 7.48 5.37
N ASP A 16 -1.15 6.20 5.42
CA ASP A 16 -0.24 5.11 5.09
C ASP A 16 -0.36 4.70 3.63
N PHE A 17 -1.60 4.64 3.12
CA PHE A 17 -1.91 4.21 1.76
C PHE A 17 -2.88 5.15 1.03
N LEU A 18 -2.69 5.27 -0.27
CA LEU A 18 -3.66 5.77 -1.23
C LEU A 18 -4.19 4.58 -2.04
N VAL A 19 -5.51 4.45 -2.10
CA VAL A 19 -6.16 3.48 -3.00
C VAL A 19 -6.80 4.22 -4.16
N ALA A 20 -6.40 3.89 -5.38
CA ALA A 20 -6.96 4.46 -6.59
C ALA A 20 -7.73 3.38 -7.36
N TYR A 21 -8.97 3.69 -7.73
CA TYR A 21 -9.79 2.87 -8.60
C TYR A 21 -9.90 3.51 -9.99
N ILE A 22 -9.48 2.77 -11.01
CA ILE A 22 -9.61 3.21 -12.40
C ILE A 22 -10.85 2.57 -13.00
N VAL A 23 -11.96 3.33 -12.98
CA VAL A 23 -13.31 2.85 -13.33
C VAL A 23 -13.37 2.15 -14.70
N PRO A 24 -12.86 2.74 -15.81
CA PRO A 24 -13.03 2.12 -17.13
C PRO A 24 -12.34 0.76 -17.26
N GLU A 25 -11.32 0.52 -16.44
CA GLU A 25 -10.42 -0.64 -16.54
C GLU A 25 -10.63 -1.61 -15.37
N ASN A 26 -11.56 -1.31 -14.47
CA ASN A 26 -11.82 -2.05 -13.24
C ASN A 26 -10.55 -2.41 -12.47
N ALA A 27 -9.60 -1.48 -12.37
CA ALA A 27 -8.28 -1.73 -11.81
C ALA A 27 -8.08 -0.99 -10.48
N TRP A 28 -7.62 -1.71 -9.46
CA TRP A 28 -7.23 -1.13 -8.18
C TRP A 28 -5.71 -0.98 -8.07
N TYR A 29 -5.28 0.16 -7.53
CA TYR A 29 -3.90 0.40 -7.15
C TYR A 29 -3.83 0.76 -5.67
N VAL A 30 -2.97 0.07 -4.93
CA VAL A 30 -2.76 0.28 -3.49
C VAL A 30 -1.34 0.82 -3.28
N LEU A 31 -1.21 2.14 -3.15
CA LEU A 31 0.08 2.82 -3.09
C LEU A 31 0.42 3.24 -1.66
N PRO A 32 1.59 2.87 -1.10
CA PRO A 32 2.06 3.49 0.12
C PRO A 32 2.38 4.97 -0.14
N ILE A 33 2.05 5.86 0.78
CA ILE A 33 2.29 7.31 0.63
C ILE A 33 3.78 7.62 0.39
N ALA A 34 4.69 6.84 1.00
CA ALA A 34 6.12 6.94 0.75
C ALA A 34 6.49 6.72 -0.74
N ALA A 35 5.76 5.86 -1.45
CA ALA A 35 5.97 5.61 -2.88
C ALA A 35 5.45 6.75 -3.77
N ILE A 36 4.47 7.53 -3.29
CA ILE A 36 3.96 8.72 -3.99
C ILE A 36 5.00 9.83 -3.94
N GLY A 37 5.67 10.02 -2.80
CA GLY A 37 6.76 10.98 -2.63
C GLY A 37 6.36 12.43 -2.94
N GLY A 38 5.23 12.88 -2.40
CA GLY A 38 4.75 14.27 -2.52
C GLY A 38 4.22 14.68 -3.90
N ARG A 39 4.04 13.74 -4.84
CA ARG A 39 3.57 14.04 -6.20
C ARG A 39 2.09 14.43 -6.20
N ALA A 40 1.78 15.53 -6.91
CA ALA A 40 0.41 16.00 -7.11
C ALA A 40 -0.34 15.22 -8.20
N SER A 41 0.38 14.52 -9.08
CA SER A 41 -0.18 13.75 -10.21
C SER A 41 0.41 12.34 -10.25
N LEU A 42 -0.45 11.35 -10.49
CA LEU A 42 -0.09 9.94 -10.64
C LEU A 42 -0.50 9.47 -12.04
N TRP A 43 0.38 8.69 -12.67
CA TRP A 43 0.16 8.13 -14.01
C TRP A 43 0.08 6.61 -13.91
N PHE A 44 -1.02 6.05 -14.40
CA PHE A 44 -1.29 4.62 -14.41
C PHE A 44 -1.39 4.14 -15.86
N TYR A 45 -0.99 2.90 -16.12
CA TYR A 45 -1.09 2.26 -17.43
C TYR A 45 -1.91 0.97 -17.30
N PRO A 46 -3.21 1.10 -16.94
CA PRO A 46 -4.08 -0.02 -16.62
C PRO A 46 -4.28 -1.00 -17.79
N HIS A 47 -4.23 -0.49 -19.02
CA HIS A 47 -4.57 -1.18 -20.27
C HIS A 47 -3.47 -2.10 -20.83
N GLN A 48 -2.25 -2.07 -20.28
CA GLN A 48 -1.14 -2.89 -20.80
C GLN A 48 -0.18 -3.32 -19.69
N GLU A 49 0.56 -4.40 -19.94
CA GLU A 49 1.70 -4.75 -19.10
C GLU A 49 2.79 -3.68 -19.25
N SER A 50 3.09 -2.98 -18.16
CA SER A 50 4.04 -1.89 -18.16
C SER A 50 4.95 -1.98 -16.94
N LYS A 51 6.20 -1.57 -17.13
CA LYS A 51 7.18 -1.40 -16.04
C LYS A 51 7.09 0.00 -15.41
N ALA A 52 6.03 0.75 -15.72
CA ALA A 52 5.81 2.06 -15.13
C ALA A 52 5.74 1.97 -13.60
N ARG A 53 6.18 3.06 -12.95
CA ARG A 53 6.47 3.11 -11.51
C ARG A 53 5.39 2.50 -10.63
N PHE A 54 4.12 2.74 -10.98
CA PHE A 54 3.00 2.36 -10.13
C PHE A 54 2.37 1.01 -10.48
N GLU A 55 2.76 0.36 -11.57
CA GLU A 55 2.16 -0.92 -12.00
C GLU A 55 2.42 -2.06 -11.01
N LYS A 56 3.54 -2.00 -10.30
CA LYS A 56 3.85 -2.95 -9.21
C LYS A 56 2.91 -2.87 -8.00
N TYR A 57 2.07 -1.83 -7.92
CA TYR A 57 1.07 -1.64 -6.86
C TYR A 57 -0.35 -2.04 -7.28
N ARG A 58 -0.54 -2.57 -8.49
CA ARG A 58 -1.84 -3.05 -8.94
C ARG A 58 -2.29 -4.27 -8.13
N GLU A 59 -3.50 -4.23 -7.58
CA GLU A 59 -4.08 -5.23 -6.66
C GLU A 59 -3.16 -5.56 -5.45
N ALA A 60 -2.30 -4.62 -5.05
CA ALA A 60 -1.31 -4.82 -3.98
C ALA A 60 -1.92 -4.71 -2.56
N TRP A 61 -3.11 -5.29 -2.36
CA TRP A 61 -3.84 -5.28 -1.09
C TRP A 61 -3.02 -5.82 0.08
N CYS A 62 -2.07 -6.73 -0.18
CA CYS A 62 -1.21 -7.28 0.84
C CYS A 62 -0.35 -6.24 1.57
N LEU A 63 -0.12 -5.07 0.97
CA LEU A 63 0.65 -4.02 1.61
C LEU A 63 -0.04 -3.51 2.89
N MET A 64 -1.36 -3.64 2.99
CA MET A 64 -2.13 -3.21 4.16
C MET A 64 -2.14 -4.23 5.32
N ALA A 65 -1.46 -5.36 5.17
CA ALA A 65 -1.36 -6.32 6.27
C ALA A 65 -0.39 -5.90 7.37
N CYS A 66 0.49 -4.93 7.12
CA CYS A 66 1.45 -4.44 8.11
C CYS A 66 1.31 -2.93 8.27
N GLN A 67 1.49 -2.46 9.50
CA GLN A 67 1.58 -1.03 9.76
C GLN A 67 2.89 -0.49 9.16
N ARG A 68 2.90 0.80 8.80
CA ARG A 68 4.03 1.48 8.15
C ARG A 68 5.38 1.27 8.87
N ASP A 69 5.35 1.24 10.20
CA ASP A 69 6.52 1.08 11.07
C ASP A 69 6.32 -0.02 12.13
N GLY A 70 5.39 -0.96 11.89
CA GLY A 70 4.95 -1.94 12.89
C GLY A 70 4.90 -3.37 12.39
N ASP A 71 4.51 -4.28 13.30
CA ASP A 71 4.34 -5.68 12.97
C ASP A 71 3.17 -5.89 12.00
N CYS A 72 3.27 -6.96 11.22
CA CYS A 72 2.14 -7.40 10.40
C CYS A 72 1.01 -7.91 11.31
N ASN A 73 -0.22 -7.55 10.98
CA ASN A 73 -1.40 -8.03 11.68
C ASN A 73 -1.51 -9.55 11.47
N PRO A 74 -1.37 -10.37 12.54
CA PRO A 74 -1.41 -11.83 12.41
C PRO A 74 -2.79 -12.35 12.00
N GLY A 75 -3.85 -11.54 12.14
CA GLY A 75 -5.21 -11.84 11.70
C GLY A 75 -5.45 -11.62 10.20
N ILE A 76 -4.51 -11.01 9.47
CA ILE A 76 -4.61 -10.83 8.02
C ILE A 76 -3.77 -11.90 7.33
N SER A 77 -4.43 -12.93 6.81
CA SER A 77 -3.77 -13.93 5.97
C SER A 77 -3.45 -13.31 4.62
N LEU A 78 -2.16 -13.08 4.37
CA LEU A 78 -1.71 -12.61 3.07
C LEU A 78 -1.80 -13.74 2.05
N ARG A 79 -2.58 -13.50 1.00
CA ARG A 79 -2.59 -14.40 -0.15
C ARG A 79 -1.20 -14.46 -0.77
N THR A 80 -0.76 -15.66 -1.10
CA THR A 80 0.56 -15.96 -1.67
C THR A 80 0.76 -15.36 -3.06
N ASP A 81 -0.32 -14.97 -3.74
CA ASP A 81 -0.34 -14.33 -5.05
C ASP A 81 -0.08 -12.82 -5.02
N CYS A 82 0.26 -12.24 -3.87
CA CYS A 82 0.52 -10.81 -3.83
C CYS A 82 1.73 -10.41 -4.69
N LYS A 83 1.47 -9.68 -5.78
CA LYS A 83 2.51 -9.16 -6.69
C LYS A 83 3.53 -8.25 -5.98
N ALA A 84 3.13 -7.55 -4.92
CA ALA A 84 4.04 -6.73 -4.14
C ALA A 84 5.10 -7.54 -3.38
N ARG A 85 4.84 -8.84 -3.13
CA ARG A 85 5.84 -9.77 -2.59
C ARG A 85 6.96 -10.04 -3.59
N ALA A 86 6.60 -10.38 -4.84
CA ALA A 86 7.56 -10.58 -5.92
C ALA A 86 8.37 -9.31 -6.23
N ALA A 87 7.79 -8.13 -5.99
CA ALA A 87 8.46 -6.86 -6.16
C ALA A 87 9.35 -6.42 -4.97
N GLY A 88 9.41 -7.22 -3.88
CA GLY A 88 10.20 -6.90 -2.68
C GLY A 88 9.67 -5.72 -1.85
N ILE A 89 8.38 -5.39 -1.98
CA ILE A 89 7.77 -4.20 -1.35
C ILE A 89 6.91 -4.60 -0.13
N CYS A 90 6.59 -5.88 0.01
CA CYS A 90 5.77 -6.36 1.12
C CYS A 90 6.60 -6.49 2.41
N PRO A 91 6.23 -5.81 3.52
CA PRO A 91 6.95 -5.94 4.80
C PRO A 91 6.82 -7.33 5.43
N ALA A 92 5.78 -8.09 5.07
CA ALA A 92 5.52 -9.43 5.60
C ALA A 92 6.46 -10.53 5.05
N ILE A 93 7.59 -10.16 4.42
CA ILE A 93 8.53 -11.12 3.82
C ILE A 93 9.43 -11.80 4.87
N GLY A 94 9.32 -11.45 6.15
CA GLY A 94 9.99 -12.18 7.22
C GLY A 94 9.28 -13.50 7.53
N ASP A 95 10.00 -14.61 7.41
CA ASP A 95 9.70 -15.84 8.16
C ASP A 95 9.30 -15.47 9.59
N GLN A 96 8.04 -15.70 9.95
CA GLN A 96 7.61 -15.76 11.35
C GLN A 96 8.09 -17.09 11.97
N ALA A 97 9.34 -17.48 11.71
CA ALA A 97 10.00 -18.58 12.39
C ALA A 97 10.54 -18.05 13.73
N GLY A 98 9.68 -18.04 14.74
CA GLY A 98 10.12 -17.89 16.14
C GLY A 98 9.72 -16.58 16.83
N LYS A 99 8.42 -16.40 17.10
CA LYS A 99 7.97 -15.72 18.33
C LYS A 99 6.93 -16.61 19.02
N THR A 100 7.39 -17.72 19.59
CA THR A 100 6.77 -18.24 20.80
C THR A 100 7.07 -17.26 21.92
N THR A 101 6.15 -16.33 22.18
CA THR A 101 6.10 -15.67 23.48
C THR A 101 5.29 -16.58 24.39
N GLY A 102 5.97 -17.57 24.95
CA GLY A 102 5.58 -18.16 26.23
C GLY A 102 6.44 -17.50 27.30
N ALA A 103 5.80 -16.78 28.23
CA ALA A 103 6.22 -16.65 29.62
C ALA A 103 5.13 -15.89 30.38
N ASP A 104 4.41 -16.65 31.20
CA ASP A 104 3.57 -16.22 32.32
C ASP A 104 4.32 -15.28 33.27
N VAL A 105 3.56 -14.35 33.89
CA VAL A 105 3.48 -14.15 35.35
C VAL A 105 2.04 -13.80 35.69
#